data_AF-W6AG28-F1
#
_entry.id   AF-W6AG28-F1
#
_cell.length_a   1.000
_cell.length_b   1.000
_cell.length_c   1.000
_cell.angle_alpha   90.00
_cell.angle_beta   90.00
_cell.angle_gamma   90.00
#
_symmetry.space_group_name_H-M   'P 1'
#
loop_
_entity.id
_entity.type
_entity.pdbx_description
1 polymer ?
#
loop_
_entity_poly.entity_id
_entity_poly.type
_entity_poly.pdbx_seq_one_letter_code
_entity_poly.pdbx_strand_id
1 'polypeptide(L)'
;MFDLLKTGIINKRTLLILNYAKLDINENQLAIILIIMELSNEEQKNFTASHIAQYMSIDKEAVEQEISKLLVSHLIKLEQNGKKTVLDLMPLFARLTVILEEENSKLITDNNYEFIEQMLKVKMTTDMIEEIDSYMKKGLSKPKIMSLMIENDVKAYDQLIKHLKSYIKNNEIKITRYNWLND
;
A
#
# COMPACT_ATOMS: atom_id res chain seq x y z
N MET A 1 -11.98 2.54 -3.56
CA MET A 1 -11.84 1.15 -3.05
C MET A 1 -11.12 1.10 -1.71
N PHE A 2 -10.15 1.99 -1.45
CA PHE A 2 -9.41 2.02 -0.18
C PHE A 2 -10.27 2.20 1.08
N ASP A 3 -11.27 3.08 1.03
CA ASP A 3 -12.20 3.30 2.14
C ASP A 3 -13.08 2.06 2.43
N LEU A 4 -13.37 1.26 1.39
CA LEU A 4 -14.11 0.00 1.53
C LEU A 4 -13.25 -1.09 2.18
N LEU A 5 -11.94 -1.08 1.95
CA LEU A 5 -10.98 -1.94 2.65
C LEU A 5 -10.82 -1.56 4.13
N LYS A 6 -10.92 -0.27 4.45
CA LYS A 6 -10.86 0.26 5.83
C LYS A 6 -12.08 -0.11 6.64
N THR A 7 -13.25 0.08 6.05
CA THR A 7 -14.55 -0.19 6.69
C THR A 7 -14.85 -1.68 6.82
N GLY A 8 -13.98 -2.56 6.29
CA GLY A 8 -14.14 -4.01 6.36
C GLY A 8 -15.17 -4.57 5.37
N ILE A 9 -15.76 -3.72 4.53
CA ILE A 9 -16.70 -4.13 3.48
C ILE A 9 -15.99 -5.04 2.47
N ILE A 10 -14.74 -4.71 2.13
CA ILE A 10 -13.87 -5.59 1.35
C ILE A 10 -12.97 -6.36 2.31
N ASN A 11 -13.07 -7.69 2.27
CA ASN A 11 -12.20 -8.55 3.05
C ASN A 11 -10.76 -8.49 2.50
N LYS A 12 -9.83 -8.00 3.31
CA LYS A 12 -8.40 -7.85 2.95
C LYS A 12 -7.74 -9.17 2.55
N ARG A 13 -8.06 -10.27 3.23
CA ARG A 13 -7.48 -11.59 2.94
C ARG A 13 -7.96 -12.09 1.58
N THR A 14 -9.27 -12.04 1.35
CA THR A 14 -9.85 -12.42 0.05
C THR A 14 -9.30 -11.55 -1.07
N LEU A 15 -9.22 -10.23 -0.88
CA LEU A 15 -8.65 -9.34 -1.88
C LEU A 15 -7.20 -9.72 -2.23
N LEU A 16 -6.38 -9.97 -1.20
CA LEU A 16 -4.98 -10.34 -1.39
C LEU A 16 -4.87 -11.69 -2.11
N ILE A 17 -5.58 -12.72 -1.66
CA ILE A 17 -5.54 -14.08 -2.26
C ILE A 17 -5.91 -14.04 -3.75
N LEU A 18 -6.91 -13.24 -4.12
CA LEU A 18 -7.37 -13.20 -5.51
C LEU A 18 -6.48 -12.35 -6.43
N ASN A 19 -5.56 -11.55 -5.88
CA ASN A 19 -4.83 -10.55 -6.66
C ASN A 19 -3.32 -10.45 -6.35
N TYR A 20 -2.76 -11.33 -5.52
CA TYR A 20 -1.36 -11.26 -5.08
C TYR A 20 -0.37 -11.22 -6.25
N ALA A 21 -0.61 -11.99 -7.31
CA ALA A 21 0.25 -12.03 -8.49
C ALA A 21 0.43 -10.65 -9.16
N LYS A 22 -0.55 -9.74 -9.02
CA LYS A 22 -0.46 -8.36 -9.55
C LYS A 22 0.58 -7.51 -8.83
N LEU A 23 0.99 -7.92 -7.62
CA LEU A 23 2.03 -7.28 -6.82
C LEU A 23 3.42 -7.86 -7.09
N ASP A 24 3.55 -8.80 -8.03
CA ASP A 24 4.78 -9.55 -8.30
C ASP A 24 5.31 -10.28 -7.04
N ILE A 25 4.38 -10.81 -6.22
CA ILE A 25 4.72 -11.66 -5.07
C ILE A 25 4.39 -13.12 -5.36
N ASN A 26 5.20 -14.03 -4.79
CA ASN A 26 5.01 -15.48 -4.94
C ASN A 26 4.13 -16.06 -3.81
N GLU A 27 3.84 -17.36 -3.89
CA GLU A 27 3.01 -18.08 -2.93
C GLU A 27 3.62 -18.13 -1.52
N ASN A 28 4.95 -18.19 -1.40
CA ASN A 28 5.63 -18.17 -0.10
C ASN A 28 5.41 -16.81 0.57
N GLN A 29 5.60 -15.72 -0.16
CA GLN A 29 5.37 -14.36 0.32
C GLN A 29 3.90 -14.15 0.70
N LEU A 30 2.97 -14.62 -0.14
CA LEU A 30 1.54 -14.61 0.17
C LEU A 30 1.26 -15.35 1.49
N ALA A 31 1.78 -16.57 1.64
CA ALA A 31 1.59 -17.37 2.85
C ALA A 31 2.15 -16.67 4.09
N ILE A 32 3.36 -16.11 4.01
CA ILE A 32 3.97 -15.31 5.08
C ILE A 32 3.06 -14.16 5.49
N ILE A 33 2.57 -13.39 4.52
CA ILE A 33 1.67 -12.24 4.79
C ILE A 33 0.36 -12.71 5.44
N LEU A 34 -0.24 -13.80 4.96
CA LEU A 34 -1.48 -14.33 5.52
C LEU A 34 -1.28 -14.86 6.95
N ILE A 35 -0.17 -15.56 7.22
CA ILE A 35 0.20 -16.01 8.57
C ILE A 35 0.36 -14.80 9.49
N ILE A 36 1.09 -13.76 9.05
CA ILE A 36 1.21 -12.53 9.82
C ILE A 36 -0.18 -11.94 10.07
N MET A 37 -1.04 -11.81 9.06
CA MET A 37 -2.41 -11.28 9.23
C MET A 37 -3.30 -12.14 10.15
N GLU A 38 -3.04 -13.43 10.28
CA GLU A 38 -3.78 -14.34 11.15
C GLU A 38 -3.29 -14.27 12.60
N LEU A 39 -1.98 -14.35 12.79
CA LEU A 39 -1.39 -14.35 14.12
C LEU A 39 -1.54 -12.99 14.81
N SER A 40 -1.71 -11.93 14.01
CA SER A 40 -1.79 -10.56 14.49
C SER A 40 -3.15 -10.17 15.05
N ASN A 41 -3.56 -10.87 16.10
CA ASN A 41 -4.72 -10.54 16.90
C ASN A 41 -4.31 -9.70 18.13
N GLU A 42 -5.28 -9.17 18.89
CA GLU A 42 -5.02 -8.10 19.87
C GLU A 42 -3.98 -8.42 20.96
N GLU A 43 -3.70 -9.70 21.21
CA GLU A 43 -2.84 -10.20 22.27
C GLU A 43 -1.42 -10.62 21.83
N GLN A 44 -1.24 -11.12 20.60
CA GLN A 44 0.07 -11.51 20.06
C GLN A 44 0.46 -10.57 18.93
N LYS A 45 1.52 -9.81 19.16
CA LYS A 45 1.91 -8.74 18.24
C LYS A 45 3.39 -8.78 17.89
N ASN A 46 4.13 -9.83 18.20
CA ASN A 46 5.53 -9.91 17.79
C ASN A 46 5.74 -11.29 17.16
N PHE A 47 6.09 -11.29 15.89
CA PHE A 47 6.45 -12.50 15.16
C PHE A 47 7.91 -12.40 14.76
N THR A 48 8.57 -13.53 14.62
CA THR A 48 9.92 -13.65 14.07
C THR A 48 9.86 -14.63 12.91
N ALA A 49 10.89 -14.66 12.05
CA ALA A 49 10.95 -15.65 10.99
C ALA A 49 10.86 -17.09 11.54
N SER A 50 11.47 -17.33 12.70
CA SER A 50 11.39 -18.61 13.43
C SER A 50 9.94 -18.99 13.79
N HIS A 51 9.13 -18.03 14.23
CA HIS A 51 7.71 -18.28 14.51
C HIS A 51 6.88 -18.54 13.26
N ILE A 52 7.15 -17.82 12.17
CA ILE A 52 6.42 -17.99 10.91
C ILE A 52 6.77 -19.34 10.26
N ALA A 53 8.04 -19.75 10.31
CA ALA A 53 8.53 -21.03 9.77
C ALA A 53 7.83 -22.25 10.40
N GLN A 54 7.32 -22.15 11.63
CA GLN A 54 6.54 -23.23 12.28
C GLN A 54 5.26 -23.61 11.51
N TYR A 55 4.77 -22.70 10.66
CA TYR A 55 3.54 -22.88 9.87
C TYR A 55 3.83 -23.09 8.38
N MET A 56 5.09 -23.25 7.99
CA MET A 56 5.51 -23.35 6.59
C MET A 56 6.41 -24.56 6.35
N SER A 57 6.55 -24.96 5.08
CA SER A 57 7.48 -26.01 4.67
C SER A 57 8.91 -25.50 4.40
N ILE A 58 9.12 -24.19 4.47
CA ILE A 58 10.42 -23.54 4.28
C ILE A 58 11.03 -23.24 5.65
N ASP A 59 12.36 -23.25 5.72
CA ASP A 59 13.09 -22.98 6.95
C ASP A 59 13.08 -21.49 7.33
N LYS A 60 13.63 -21.19 8.51
CA LYS A 60 13.73 -19.83 9.04
C LYS A 60 14.45 -18.91 8.06
N GLU A 61 15.57 -19.35 7.51
CA GLU A 61 16.43 -18.60 6.61
C GLU A 61 15.68 -18.22 5.32
N ALA A 62 14.91 -19.14 4.75
CA ALA A 62 14.07 -18.87 3.60
C ALA A 62 12.93 -17.88 3.93
N VAL A 63 12.32 -17.99 5.11
CA VAL A 63 11.31 -17.00 5.56
C VAL A 63 11.94 -15.61 5.65
N GLU A 64 13.13 -15.47 6.24
CA GLU A 64 13.84 -14.19 6.33
C GLU A 64 14.15 -13.59 4.96
N GLN A 65 14.57 -14.42 4.01
CA GLN A 65 14.83 -13.98 2.64
C GLN A 65 13.56 -13.46 1.96
N GLU A 66 12.44 -14.15 2.09
CA GLU A 66 11.17 -13.70 1.50
C GLU A 66 10.64 -12.41 2.16
N ILE A 67 10.75 -12.28 3.50
CA ILE A 67 10.42 -11.03 4.20
C ILE A 67 11.34 -9.88 3.72
N SER A 68 12.63 -10.15 3.53
CA SER A 68 13.59 -9.16 3.04
C SER A 68 13.23 -8.68 1.63
N LYS A 69 12.82 -9.58 0.72
CA LYS A 69 12.33 -9.22 -0.61
C LYS A 69 11.08 -8.33 -0.55
N LEU A 70 10.15 -8.62 0.36
CA LEU A 70 8.95 -7.81 0.58
C LEU A 70 9.29 -6.40 1.12
N LEU A 71 10.31 -6.27 1.97
CA LEU A 71 10.80 -4.98 2.46
C LEU A 71 11.50 -4.16 1.35
N VAL A 72 12.37 -4.80 0.57
CA VAL A 72 13.10 -4.17 -0.54
C VAL A 72 12.15 -3.69 -1.64
N SER A 73 11.08 -4.45 -1.91
CA SER A 73 10.02 -4.05 -2.87
C SER A 73 9.04 -3.01 -2.32
N HIS A 74 9.25 -2.53 -1.09
CA HIS A 74 8.41 -1.56 -0.39
C HIS A 74 6.93 -1.99 -0.26
N LEU A 75 6.65 -3.29 -0.33
CA LEU A 75 5.32 -3.83 -0.10
C LEU A 75 4.98 -3.88 1.39
N ILE A 76 6.00 -4.03 2.23
CA ILE A 76 5.88 -3.94 3.68
C ILE A 76 6.93 -2.95 4.19
N LYS A 77 6.70 -2.37 5.37
CA LYS A 77 7.69 -1.52 6.04
C LYS A 77 7.78 -1.82 7.52
N LEU A 78 8.93 -1.50 8.11
CA LEU A 78 9.11 -1.54 9.56
C LEU A 78 8.89 -0.14 10.14
N GLU A 79 7.92 0.01 11.03
CA GLU A 79 7.67 1.23 11.79
C GLU A 79 8.16 1.10 13.23
N GLN A 80 8.69 2.19 13.80
CA GLN A 80 9.02 2.26 15.22
C GLN A 80 7.84 2.85 15.99
N ASN A 81 7.31 2.10 16.95
CA ASN A 81 6.30 2.57 17.89
C ASN A 81 6.85 2.50 19.33
N GLY A 82 7.55 3.56 19.72
CA GLY A 82 8.31 3.61 20.97
C GLY A 82 9.54 2.69 20.92
N LYS A 83 9.63 1.71 21.82
CA LYS A 83 10.72 0.72 21.87
C LYS A 83 10.47 -0.52 21.01
N LYS A 84 9.44 -0.52 20.16
CA LYS A 84 8.96 -1.71 19.44
C LYS A 84 8.93 -1.44 17.95
N THR A 85 9.49 -2.37 17.20
CA THR A 85 9.37 -2.41 15.74
C THR A 85 8.00 -3.00 15.35
N VAL A 86 7.46 -2.61 14.20
CA VAL A 86 6.10 -2.92 13.74
C VAL A 86 6.13 -3.22 12.24
N LEU A 87 5.63 -4.38 11.82
CA LEU A 87 5.51 -4.71 10.39
C LEU A 87 4.21 -4.14 9.83
N ASP A 88 4.32 -3.06 9.07
CA ASP A 88 3.18 -2.45 8.41
C ASP A 88 2.95 -3.05 7.01
N LEU A 89 1.78 -3.68 6.85
CA LEU A 89 1.28 -4.24 5.60
C LEU A 89 0.48 -3.23 4.77
N MET A 90 0.29 -2.00 5.26
CA MET A 90 -0.45 -0.96 4.56
C MET A 90 0.08 -0.64 3.15
N PRO A 91 1.41 -0.56 2.91
CA PRO A 91 1.93 -0.27 1.58
C PRO A 91 1.47 -1.28 0.52
N LEU A 92 1.40 -2.56 0.89
CA LEU A 92 0.91 -3.64 0.04
C LEU A 92 -0.54 -3.41 -0.38
N PHE A 93 -1.43 -3.12 0.57
CA PHE A 93 -2.85 -2.89 0.25
C PHE A 93 -3.08 -1.57 -0.50
N ALA A 94 -2.28 -0.54 -0.22
CA ALA A 94 -2.29 0.72 -0.95
C ALA A 94 -1.93 0.48 -2.43
N ARG A 95 -0.83 -0.23 -2.69
CA ARG A 95 -0.40 -0.55 -4.06
C ARG A 95 -1.40 -1.43 -4.79
N LEU A 96 -1.95 -2.45 -4.11
CA LEU A 96 -2.95 -3.32 -4.70
C LEU A 96 -4.22 -2.56 -5.08
N THR A 97 -4.66 -1.64 -4.22
CA THR A 97 -5.82 -0.80 -4.50
C THR A 97 -5.59 0.08 -5.72
N VAL A 98 -4.40 0.69 -5.83
CA VAL A 98 -4.05 1.50 -7.01
C VAL A 98 -4.10 0.66 -8.28
N ILE A 99 -3.47 -0.52 -8.30
CA ILE A 99 -3.47 -1.41 -9.47
C ILE A 99 -4.90 -1.73 -9.92
N LEU A 100 -5.76 -2.13 -8.99
CA LEU A 100 -7.14 -2.51 -9.31
C LEU A 100 -7.99 -1.32 -9.76
N GLU A 101 -7.77 -0.13 -9.20
CA GLU A 101 -8.46 1.08 -9.64
C GLU A 101 -7.97 1.53 -11.04
N GLU A 102 -6.68 1.41 -11.34
CA GLU A 102 -6.11 1.72 -12.66
C GLU A 102 -6.58 0.75 -13.74
N GLU A 103 -6.61 -0.57 -13.49
CA GLU A 103 -7.07 -1.57 -14.46
C GLU A 103 -8.51 -1.34 -14.92
N ASN A 104 -9.34 -0.79 -14.03
CA ASN A 104 -10.73 -0.47 -14.32
C ASN A 104 -10.91 0.95 -14.90
N SER A 105 -9.82 1.67 -15.15
CA SER A 105 -9.81 3.05 -15.60
C SER A 105 -9.39 3.18 -17.06
N LYS A 106 -9.96 4.19 -17.74
CA LYS A 106 -9.49 4.64 -19.05
C LYS A 106 -8.15 5.40 -18.99
N LEU A 107 -7.69 5.74 -17.78
CA LEU A 107 -6.47 6.52 -17.53
C LEU A 107 -5.20 5.66 -17.38
N ILE A 108 -5.32 4.33 -17.51
CA ILE A 108 -4.17 3.43 -17.35
C ILE A 108 -3.04 3.73 -18.35
N THR A 109 -3.38 4.21 -19.56
CA THR A 109 -2.42 4.58 -20.59
C THR A 109 -1.90 6.01 -20.49
N ASP A 110 -2.47 6.83 -19.60
CA ASP A 110 -2.10 8.24 -19.45
C ASP A 110 -0.88 8.38 -18.53
N ASN A 111 0.32 8.17 -19.08
CA ASN A 111 1.57 8.20 -18.31
C ASN A 111 2.06 9.62 -17.98
N ASN A 112 1.51 10.65 -18.63
CA ASN A 112 1.97 12.04 -18.47
C ASN A 112 0.98 12.89 -17.66
N TYR A 113 -0.05 12.28 -17.09
CA TYR A 113 -1.09 12.97 -16.34
C TYR A 113 -1.80 14.04 -17.19
N GLU A 114 -2.06 13.74 -18.47
CA GLU A 114 -2.78 14.61 -19.40
C GLU A 114 -4.14 15.01 -18.84
N PHE A 115 -4.80 14.14 -18.07
CA PHE A 115 -6.06 14.50 -17.40
C PHE A 115 -5.89 15.66 -16.41
N ILE A 116 -4.76 15.74 -15.68
CA ILE A 116 -4.46 16.85 -14.77
C ILE A 116 -4.22 18.11 -15.60
N GLU A 117 -3.46 18.00 -16.68
CA GLU A 117 -3.18 19.13 -17.58
C GLU A 117 -4.46 19.74 -18.16
N GLN A 118 -5.38 18.87 -18.62
CA GLN A 118 -6.65 19.28 -19.21
C GLN A 118 -7.56 19.95 -18.17
N MET A 119 -7.63 19.41 -16.96
CA MET A 119 -8.49 19.94 -15.90
C MET A 119 -7.97 21.27 -15.34
N LEU A 120 -6.66 21.40 -15.15
CA LEU A 120 -6.04 22.60 -14.57
C LEU A 120 -5.63 23.64 -15.63
N LYS A 121 -5.63 23.26 -16.91
CA LYS A 121 -5.11 24.06 -18.03
C LYS A 121 -3.66 24.50 -17.82
N VAL A 122 -2.86 23.62 -17.24
CA VAL A 122 -1.44 23.83 -16.92
C VAL A 122 -0.65 22.64 -17.42
N LYS A 123 0.51 22.87 -18.05
CA LYS A 123 1.41 21.79 -18.44
C LYS A 123 2.14 21.26 -17.21
N MET A 124 2.16 19.94 -17.03
CA MET A 124 2.85 19.28 -15.93
C MET A 124 4.36 19.37 -16.17
N THR A 125 5.10 19.84 -15.16
CA THR A 125 6.57 19.75 -15.14
C THR A 125 7.01 18.39 -14.62
N THR A 126 8.27 18.03 -14.85
CA THR A 126 8.87 16.81 -14.28
C THR A 126 8.70 16.75 -12.76
N ASP A 127 8.99 17.86 -12.06
CA ASP A 127 8.84 17.94 -10.60
C ASP A 127 7.39 17.69 -10.13
N MET A 128 6.40 18.18 -10.90
CA MET A 128 4.99 17.95 -10.60
C MET A 128 4.60 16.49 -10.81
N ILE A 129 5.09 15.87 -11.87
CA ILE A 129 4.88 14.45 -12.17
C ILE A 129 5.47 13.58 -11.05
N GLU A 130 6.72 13.85 -10.65
CA GLU A 130 7.38 13.13 -9.56
C GLU A 130 6.64 13.31 -8.22
N GLU A 131 6.11 14.50 -7.96
CA GLU A 131 5.32 14.75 -6.77
C GLU A 131 4.02 13.93 -6.77
N ILE A 132 3.30 13.88 -7.90
CA ILE A 132 2.09 13.06 -8.03
C ILE A 132 2.40 11.57 -7.91
N ASP A 133 3.48 11.09 -8.55
CA ASP A 133 3.95 9.71 -8.42
C ASP A 133 4.21 9.34 -6.95
N SER A 134 4.73 10.27 -6.16
CA SER A 134 4.95 10.07 -4.72
C SER A 134 3.65 9.83 -3.94
N TYR A 135 2.54 10.45 -4.37
CA TYR A 135 1.20 10.20 -3.81
C TYR A 135 0.62 8.88 -4.30
N MET A 136 0.87 8.51 -5.57
CA MET A 136 0.44 7.22 -6.09
C MET A 136 1.06 6.05 -5.32
N LYS A 137 2.35 6.15 -4.99
CA LYS A 137 3.05 5.19 -4.11
C LYS A 137 2.43 5.09 -2.71
N LYS A 138 1.67 6.10 -2.27
CA LYS A 138 0.96 6.12 -0.98
C LYS A 138 -0.50 5.66 -1.08
N GLY A 139 -0.93 5.15 -2.24
CA GLY A 139 -2.26 4.57 -2.43
C GLY A 139 -3.28 5.47 -3.11
N LEU A 140 -2.86 6.53 -3.79
CA LEU A 140 -3.75 7.38 -4.61
C LEU A 140 -3.71 6.93 -6.07
N SER A 141 -4.77 6.34 -6.60
CA SER A 141 -4.88 6.05 -8.03
C SER A 141 -5.21 7.32 -8.84
N LYS A 142 -4.94 7.35 -10.14
CA LYS A 142 -5.36 8.42 -11.06
C LYS A 142 -6.88 8.62 -11.04
N PRO A 143 -7.73 7.57 -11.08
CA PRO A 143 -9.17 7.73 -10.84
C PRO A 143 -9.49 8.46 -9.54
N LYS A 144 -8.78 8.12 -8.45
CA LYS A 144 -9.00 8.78 -7.16
C LYS A 144 -8.55 10.24 -7.19
N ILE A 145 -7.40 10.53 -7.80
CA ILE A 145 -6.93 11.91 -8.01
C ILE A 145 -7.97 12.71 -8.80
N MET A 146 -8.46 12.17 -9.92
CA MET A 146 -9.51 12.79 -10.73
C MET A 146 -10.79 13.01 -9.90
N SER A 147 -11.23 12.04 -9.10
CA SER A 147 -12.40 12.20 -8.22
C SER A 147 -12.20 13.33 -7.22
N LEU A 148 -11.02 13.44 -6.60
CA LEU A 148 -10.72 14.50 -5.65
C LEU A 148 -10.71 15.88 -6.32
N MET A 149 -10.24 15.97 -7.57
CA MET A 149 -10.28 17.19 -8.36
C MET A 149 -11.72 17.63 -8.64
N ILE A 150 -12.59 16.69 -9.03
CA ILE A 150 -14.01 16.96 -9.33
C ILE A 150 -14.78 17.31 -8.05
N GLU A 151 -14.65 16.50 -6.99
CA GLU A 151 -15.37 16.65 -5.71
C GLU A 151 -15.06 17.98 -5.02
N ASN A 152 -13.83 18.49 -5.18
CA ASN A 152 -13.36 19.70 -4.50
C ASN A 152 -13.25 20.92 -5.42
N ASP A 153 -13.75 20.84 -6.67
CA ASP A 153 -13.65 21.91 -7.68
C ASP A 153 -12.23 22.51 -7.77
N VAL A 154 -11.24 21.63 -7.89
CA VAL A 154 -9.82 22.00 -7.88
C VAL A 154 -9.46 22.75 -9.15
N LYS A 155 -8.98 24.00 -9.01
CA LYS A 155 -8.66 24.89 -10.14
C LYS A 155 -7.17 25.20 -10.30
N ALA A 156 -6.36 24.83 -9.32
CA ALA A 156 -4.93 25.07 -9.33
C ALA A 156 -4.17 23.87 -8.77
N TYR A 157 -2.93 23.69 -9.20
CA TYR A 157 -2.09 22.58 -8.78
C TYR A 157 -1.83 22.59 -7.27
N ASP A 158 -1.57 23.75 -6.67
CA ASP A 158 -1.33 23.86 -5.22
C ASP A 158 -2.54 23.39 -4.40
N GLN A 159 -3.75 23.63 -4.92
CA GLN A 159 -4.99 23.14 -4.32
C GLN A 159 -5.07 21.61 -4.43
N LEU A 160 -4.75 21.04 -5.61
CA LEU A 160 -4.67 19.59 -5.78
C LEU A 160 -3.77 18.98 -4.71
N ILE A 161 -2.54 19.47 -4.59
CA ILE A 161 -1.56 18.96 -3.62
C ILE A 161 -2.08 19.06 -2.19
N LYS A 162 -2.77 20.13 -1.83
CA LYS A 162 -3.40 20.26 -0.51
C LYS A 162 -4.44 19.16 -0.26
N HIS A 163 -5.29 18.87 -1.24
CA HIS A 163 -6.30 17.81 -1.14
C HIS A 163 -5.68 16.41 -1.10
N LEU A 164 -4.65 16.14 -1.91
CA LEU A 164 -3.93 14.86 -1.88
C LEU A 164 -3.25 14.63 -0.52
N LYS A 165 -2.56 15.64 0.02
CA LYS A 165 -1.94 15.60 1.36
C LYS A 165 -2.98 15.30 2.45
N SER A 166 -4.13 16.00 2.42
CA SER A 166 -5.19 15.77 3.40
C SER A 166 -5.77 14.36 3.29
N TYR A 167 -5.98 13.87 2.07
CA TYR A 167 -6.51 12.53 1.85
C TYR A 167 -5.58 11.47 2.43
N ILE A 168 -4.28 11.53 2.13
CA ILE A 168 -3.29 10.59 2.66
C ILE A 168 -3.23 10.65 4.19
N LYS A 169 -3.16 11.84 4.77
CA LYS A 169 -3.08 12.01 6.24
C LYS A 169 -4.28 11.38 6.95
N ASN A 170 -5.48 11.58 6.43
CA ASN A 170 -6.69 11.00 6.98
C ASN A 170 -6.78 9.48 6.72
N ASN A 171 -5.95 8.98 5.78
CA ASN A 171 -5.99 7.61 5.34
C ASN A 171 -4.85 6.70 5.80
N GLU A 172 -3.95 7.14 6.68
CA GLU A 172 -3.00 6.25 7.35
C GLU A 172 -3.73 5.21 8.21
N ILE A 173 -3.53 3.92 7.93
CA ILE A 173 -3.97 2.80 8.77
C ILE A 173 -2.69 2.20 9.34
N LYS A 174 -2.65 2.02 10.66
CA LYS A 174 -1.56 1.34 11.36
C LYS A 174 -1.96 -0.10 11.58
N ILE A 175 -1.22 -1.07 11.06
CA ILE A 175 -1.44 -2.48 11.38
C ILE A 175 -0.09 -3.17 11.67
N THR A 176 -0.13 -4.04 12.68
CA THR A 176 0.79 -5.17 12.99
C THR A 176 2.18 -4.95 13.56
N ARG A 177 2.46 -5.44 14.78
CA ARG A 177 3.76 -5.25 15.45
C ARG A 177 4.77 -6.38 15.08
N TYR A 178 6.08 -6.13 15.13
CA TYR A 178 7.14 -7.11 14.80
C TYR A 178 8.42 -6.76 15.56
N ASN A 179 8.93 -7.63 16.44
CA ASN A 179 10.13 -7.31 17.22
C ASN A 179 11.39 -7.96 16.62
N TRP A 180 12.20 -7.16 15.93
CA TRP A 180 13.47 -7.61 15.31
C TRP A 180 14.62 -7.81 16.32
N LEU A 181 14.51 -7.25 17.53
CA LEU A 181 15.62 -7.19 18.49
C LEU A 181 15.75 -8.42 19.41
N ASN A 182 14.86 -9.41 19.27
CA ASN A 182 14.78 -10.57 20.18
C ASN A 182 15.00 -11.91 19.49
N ASP A 183 15.60 -11.93 18.29
CA ASP A 183 16.00 -13.17 17.61
C ASP A 183 17.49 -13.45 17.86
#